data_AF-Q84NF3-F1
#
_entry.id   AF-Q84NF3-F1
#
_cell.length_a   1.000
_cell.length_b   1.000
_cell.length_c   1.000
_cell.angle_alpha   90.00
_cell.angle_beta   90.00
_cell.angle_gamma   90.00
#
_symmetry.space_group_name_H-M   'P 1'
#
loop_
_entity.id
_entity.type
_entity.pdbx_description
1 polymer ?
#
loop_
_entity_poly.entity_id
_entity_poly.type
_entity_poly.pdbx_seq_one_letter_code
_entity_poly.pdbx_strand_id
1 'polypeptide(L)' 'DIGFMGCLTKNSSGKIVEAADIFVGGRIASDSHLTGVYKKAVPCEDLVPIVADLLVERFGAVPREREEDEE' A
#
# COMPACT_ATOMS: atom_id res chain seq x y z
N ASP A 1 -10.70 3.84 2.31
CA ASP A 1 -9.35 4.27 2.75
C ASP A 1 -8.23 3.86 1.82
N ILE A 2 -7.81 2.59 1.79
CA ILE A 2 -6.77 2.07 0.88
C ILE A 2 -7.34 0.88 0.09
N GLY A 3 -7.21 0.91 -1.23
CA GLY A 3 -7.66 -0.16 -2.13
C GLY A 3 -6.50 -0.75 -2.94
N PHE A 4 -6.60 -2.04 -3.26
CA PHE A 4 -5.61 -2.78 -4.05
C PHE A 4 -6.29 -3.43 -5.24
N MET A 5 -5.86 -3.10 -6.46
CA MET A 5 -6.34 -3.72 -7.69
C MET A 5 -5.22 -4.57 -8.28
N GLY A 6 -5.47 -5.88 -8.39
CA GLY A 6 -4.47 -6.84 -8.87
C GLY A 6 -4.01 -6.56 -10.30
N CYS A 7 -2.71 -6.71 -10.53
CA CYS A 7 -2.06 -6.59 -11.84
C CYS A 7 -0.79 -7.46 -11.90
N LEU A 8 -0.10 -7.46 -13.04
CA LEU A 8 1.21 -8.05 -13.19
C LEU A 8 2.24 -6.94 -13.39
N THR A 9 3.41 -7.09 -12.77
CA THR A 9 4.55 -6.17 -12.95
C THR A 9 5.85 -6.95 -13.10
N LYS A 10 6.95 -6.25 -13.38
CA LYS A 10 8.30 -6.80 -13.27
C LYS A 10 8.95 -6.30 -11.99
N ASN A 11 9.49 -7.21 -11.19
CA ASN A 11 10.30 -6.81 -10.04
C ASN A 11 11.71 -6.36 -10.46
N SER A 12 12.56 -6.02 -9.50
CA SER A 12 13.93 -5.52 -9.72
C SER A 12 14.82 -6.50 -10.50
N SER A 13 14.54 -7.81 -10.43
CA SER A 13 15.23 -8.85 -11.22
C SER A 13 14.66 -9.03 -12.64
N GLY A 14 13.62 -8.29 -13.01
CA GLY A 14 12.93 -8.41 -14.29
C GLY A 14 11.93 -9.56 -14.39
N LYS A 15 11.73 -10.32 -13.30
CA LYS A 15 10.75 -11.42 -13.23
C LYS A 15 9.33 -10.86 -13.18
N ILE A 16 8.41 -11.48 -13.92
CA ILE A 16 6.98 -11.16 -13.82
C ILE A 16 6.45 -11.69 -12.50
N VAL A 17 5.83 -10.81 -11.72
CA VAL A 17 5.29 -11.11 -10.38
C VAL A 17 3.90 -10.51 -10.22
N GLU A 18 3.15 -11.02 -9.25
CA GLU A 18 1.89 -10.43 -8.80
C GLU A 18 2.15 -9.03 -8.21
N ALA A 19 1.24 -8.12 -8.51
CA ALA A 19 1.33 -6.74 -8.12
C ALA A 19 -0.04 -6.13 -7.85
N ALA A 20 -0.05 -4.96 -7.23
CA ALA A 20 -1.25 -4.17 -7.04
C ALA A 20 -1.05 -2.71 -7.48
N ASP A 21 -2.08 -2.17 -8.14
CA ASP A 21 -2.31 -0.74 -8.16
C ASP A 21 -2.95 -0.33 -6.83
N ILE A 22 -2.32 0.63 -6.15
CA ILE A 22 -2.77 1.15 -4.85
C ILE A 22 -3.64 2.38 -5.09
N PHE A 23 -4.79 2.44 -4.43
CA PHE A 23 -5.73 3.57 -4.40
C PHE A 23 -5.83 4.09 -2.97
N VAL A 24 -5.87 5.41 -2.77
CA VAL A 24 -5.93 6.01 -1.42
C VAL A 24 -6.96 7.15 -1.38
N GLY A 25 -7.81 7.20 -0.36
CA GLY A 25 -8.69 8.33 -0.08
C GLY A 25 -10.15 8.18 -0.57
N GLY A 26 -10.58 6.97 -0.95
CA GLY A 26 -12.00 6.71 -1.21
C GLY A 26 -12.83 6.84 0.08
N ARG A 27 -13.91 7.64 0.02
CA ARG A 27 -14.84 7.91 1.14
C ARG A 27 -16.24 7.40 0.84
N ILE A 28 -16.99 7.06 1.88
CA ILE A 28 -18.34 6.50 1.81
C ILE A 28 -19.37 7.39 2.53
N ALA A 29 -20.66 7.06 2.39
CA ALA A 29 -21.80 7.78 2.99
C ALA A 29 -21.97 9.22 2.46
N SER A 30 -22.48 10.13 3.29
CA SER A 30 -22.94 11.47 2.85
C SER A 30 -21.85 12.35 2.24
N ASP A 31 -20.57 12.16 2.58
CA ASP A 31 -19.41 12.80 1.94
C ASP A 31 -18.62 11.79 1.10
N SER A 32 -19.32 11.05 0.24
CA SER A 32 -18.70 10.04 -0.63
C SER A 32 -17.78 10.64 -1.68
N HIS A 33 -16.68 9.94 -1.99
CA HIS A 33 -15.73 10.36 -3.00
C HIS A 33 -15.00 9.16 -3.62
N LEU A 34 -14.95 9.13 -4.96
CA LEU A 34 -14.11 8.20 -5.70
C LEU A 34 -12.69 8.76 -5.83
N THR A 35 -11.69 7.92 -5.59
CA THR A 35 -10.29 8.31 -5.70
C THR A 35 -9.64 7.73 -6.95
N GLY A 36 -8.51 8.32 -7.35
CA GLY A 36 -7.63 7.81 -8.39
C GLY A 36 -6.57 6.86 -7.87
N VAL A 37 -5.73 6.38 -8.79
CA VAL A 37 -4.59 5.53 -8.46
C VAL A 37 -3.53 6.37 -7.75
N TYR A 38 -3.11 5.92 -6.57
CA TYR A 38 -2.01 6.50 -5.80
C TYR A 38 -0.65 6.01 -6.31
N LYS A 39 -0.49 4.69 -6.51
CA LYS A 39 0.75 4.09 -7.02
C LYS A 39 0.43 2.89 -7.91
N LYS A 40 1.06 2.82 -9.08
CA LYS A 40 0.83 1.75 -10.07
C LYS A 40 1.79 0.58 -9.87
N ALA A 41 1.32 -0.62 -10.16
CA ALA A 41 2.11 -1.83 -10.41
C ALA A 41 3.17 -2.14 -9.35
N VAL A 42 2.79 -2.04 -8.07
CA VAL A 42 3.66 -2.35 -6.93
C VAL A 42 3.76 -3.87 -6.76
N PRO A 43 4.95 -4.47 -6.85
CA PRO A 43 5.13 -5.89 -6.53
C PRO A 43 4.52 -6.23 -5.18
N CYS A 44 3.82 -7.36 -5.07
CA CYS A 44 3.19 -7.75 -3.80
C CYS A 44 4.21 -7.90 -2.66
N GLU A 45 5.47 -8.25 -2.97
CA GLU A 45 6.59 -8.32 -2.03
C GLU A 45 6.95 -6.96 -1.40
N ASP A 46 6.64 -5.85 -2.07
CA ASP A 46 6.96 -4.48 -1.64
C ASP A 46 5.78 -3.77 -0.95
N LEU A 47 4.60 -4.41 -0.87
CA LEU A 47 3.39 -3.74 -0.37
C LEU A 47 3.47 -3.38 1.11
N VAL A 48 4.02 -4.28 1.94
CA VAL A 48 4.02 -4.13 3.40
C VAL A 48 4.67 -2.81 3.86
N PRO A 49 5.92 -2.46 3.46
CA PRO A 49 6.52 -1.20 3.90
C PRO A 49 5.73 0.01 3.39
N ILE A 50 5.24 -0.01 2.14
CA ILE A 50 4.46 1.11 1.57
C ILE A 50 3.15 1.33 2.34
N VAL A 51 2.46 0.26 2.72
CA VAL A 51 1.21 0.36 3.47
C VAL A 51 1.46 0.79 4.90
N ALA A 52 2.53 0.31 5.55
CA ALA A 52 2.91 0.75 6.88
C ALA A 52 3.15 2.27 6.93
N ASP A 53 3.93 2.81 5.97
CA ASP A 53 4.19 4.24 5.86
C ASP A 53 2.89 5.02 5.63
N LEU A 54 2.03 4.56 4.70
CA LEU A 54 0.73 5.18 4.44
C LEU A 54 -0.16 5.23 5.69
N LEU A 55 -0.17 4.15 6.48
CA LEU A 55 -0.95 4.08 7.72
C LEU A 55 -0.46 5.11 8.75
N VAL A 56 0.85 5.29 8.89
CA VAL A 56 1.44 6.29 9.79
C VAL A 56 1.13 7.71 9.29
N GLU A 57 1.48 8.00 8.04
CA GLU A 57 1.42 9.36 7.48
C GLU A 57 -0.01 9.89 7.33
N ARG A 58 -0.98 9.03 7.00
CA ARG A 58 -2.32 9.48 6.58
C ARG A 58 -3.44 9.02 7.49
N PHE A 59 -3.20 7.97 8.28
CA PHE A 59 -4.22 7.36 9.13
C PHE A 59 -3.83 7.36 10.62
N GLY A 60 -2.69 7.96 10.98
CA GLY A 60 -2.29 8.16 12.37
C GLY A 60 -1.88 6.87 13.08
N ALA A 61 -1.46 5.83 12.33
CA ALA A 61 -0.89 4.65 12.96
C ALA A 61 0.40 5.01 13.70
N VAL A 62 0.65 4.30 14.80
CA VAL A 62 1.85 4.45 15.60
C VAL A 62 2.74 3.23 15.36
N PRO A 63 4.00 3.41 14.91
CA PRO A 63 4.94 2.32 14.77
C PRO A 63 5.09 1.58 16.11
N ARG A 64 5.07 0.25 16.05
CA ARG A 64 5.41 -0.59 17.20
C ARG A 64 6.92 -0.80 17.21
N GLU A 65 7.56 -0.68 18.37
CA GLU A 65 8.93 -1.16 18.58
C GLU A 65 8.92 -2.69 18.38
N ARG A 66 9.74 -3.20 17.45
CA ARG A 66 9.83 -4.65 17.18
C ARG A 66 10.82 -5.26 18.17
N GLU A 67 10.51 -6.45 18.69
CA GLU A 67 11.42 -7.22 19.56
C GLU A 67 12.70 -7.70 18.83
N GLU A 68 12.81 -7.53 17.51
CA GLU A 68 13.98 -7.93 16.70
C GLU A 68 15.18 -6.98 16.81
N ASP A 69 15.06 -5.84 17.50
CA ASP A 69 16.19 -4.93 17.77
C ASP A 69 16.98 -5.31 19.05
N GLU A 70 16.66 -6.46 19.68
CA GLU A 70 17.33 -6.98 20.89
C GLU A 70 18.38 -8.09 20.65
N GLU A 71 18.79 -8.38 19.42
CA GLU A 71 19.91 -9.32 19.12
C GLU A 71 21.23 -8.64 18.71
#